data_AF-A0A7K2J5N1-F1
#
_entry.id   AF-A0A7K2J5N1-F1
#
_cell.length_a   1.000
_cell.length_b   1.000
_cell.length_c   1.000
_cell.angle_alpha   90.00
_cell.angle_beta   90.00
_cell.angle_gamma   90.00
#
_symmetry.space_group_name_H-M   'P 1'
#
loop_
_entity.id
_entity.type
_entity.pdbx_description
1 polymer ?
#
loop_
_entity_poly.entity_id
_entity_poly.type
_entity_poly.pdbx_seq_one_letter_code
_entity_poly.pdbx_strand_id
1 'polypeptide(L)'
;MSLPTNASGLRPAFMVRVAGLPAESVHGLRCPDSRRWADEVLDESAQLALVAEKAGDRLHDLIGGSDDEPLRRALLKLRRDIFN
;
A
#
# COMPACT_ATOMS: atom_id res chain seq x y z
N MET A 1 52.59 -28.12 -43.49
CA MET A 1 52.80 -27.60 -42.13
C MET A 1 51.56 -26.79 -41.77
N SER A 2 50.54 -27.45 -41.23
CA SER A 2 49.23 -26.86 -40.93
C SER A 2 49.23 -26.25 -39.54
N LEU A 3 48.82 -24.99 -39.43
CA LEU A 3 48.54 -24.34 -38.14
C LEU A 3 47.17 -24.81 -37.63
N PRO A 4 47.02 -25.12 -36.33
CA PRO A 4 45.72 -25.46 -35.78
C PRO A 4 44.83 -24.21 -35.75
N THR A 5 43.72 -24.26 -36.48
CA THR A 5 42.59 -23.35 -36.31
C THR A 5 42.03 -23.56 -34.91
N ASN A 6 42.46 -22.70 -33.98
CA ASN A 6 41.86 -22.66 -32.66
C ASN A 6 40.48 -22.00 -32.83
N ALA A 7 39.44 -22.82 -32.94
CA ALA A 7 38.07 -22.36 -32.88
C ALA A 7 37.81 -21.86 -31.45
N SER A 8 38.21 -20.61 -31.20
CA SER A 8 37.99 -19.89 -29.96
C SER A 8 36.49 -19.62 -29.82
N GLY A 9 35.75 -20.63 -29.35
CA GLY A 9 34.36 -20.46 -28.98
C GLY A 9 34.24 -19.34 -27.94
N LEU A 10 33.56 -18.26 -28.31
CA LEU A 10 33.23 -17.17 -27.40
C LEU A 10 32.38 -17.76 -26.26
N ARG A 11 32.96 -17.80 -25.06
CA ARG A 11 32.22 -18.18 -23.86
C ARG A 11 31.26 -17.04 -23.49
N PRO A 12 30.06 -17.33 -22.95
CA PRO A 12 29.16 -16.28 -22.51
C PRO A 12 29.83 -15.42 -21.44
N ALA A 13 29.94 -14.12 -21.69
CA ALA A 13 30.36 -13.15 -20.68
C ALA A 13 29.12 -12.66 -19.91
N PHE A 14 29.25 -12.50 -18.59
CA PHE A 14 28.22 -11.90 -17.75
C PHE A 14 28.77 -10.66 -17.06
N MET A 15 27.92 -9.65 -16.88
CA MET A 15 28.25 -8.41 -16.20
C MET A 15 27.35 -8.26 -14.98
N VAL A 16 27.94 -7.93 -13.84
CA VAL A 16 27.22 -7.65 -12.58
C VAL A 16 27.58 -6.25 -12.13
N ARG A 17 26.55 -5.49 -11.72
CA ARG A 17 26.74 -4.24 -10.99
C ARG A 17 26.57 -4.54 -9.51
N VAL A 18 27.59 -4.20 -8.74
CA VAL A 18 27.61 -4.36 -7.29
C VAL A 18 27.54 -2.97 -6.68
N ALA A 19 26.76 -2.82 -5.61
CA ALA A 19 26.70 -1.57 -4.87
C ALA A 19 28.05 -1.24 -4.23
N GLY A 20 28.34 0.06 -4.04
CA GLY A 20 29.60 0.50 -3.43
C GLY A 20 29.72 0.24 -1.93
N LEU A 21 28.61 -0.12 -1.27
CA LEU A 21 28.54 -0.41 0.16
C LEU A 21 27.72 -1.68 0.41
N PRO A 22 28.02 -2.41 1.48
CA PRO A 22 27.22 -3.55 1.92
C PRO A 22 25.84 -3.10 2.43
N ALA A 23 24.83 -3.97 2.36
CA ALA A 23 23.46 -3.64 2.79
C ALA A 23 23.39 -3.32 4.30
N GLU A 24 24.31 -3.88 5.07
CA GLU A 24 24.50 -3.68 6.50
C GLU A 24 24.84 -2.22 6.84
N SER A 25 25.44 -1.46 5.91
CA SER A 25 25.78 -0.05 6.13
C SER A 25 24.56 0.82 6.43
N VAL A 26 23.36 0.42 6.03
CA VAL A 26 22.12 1.15 6.34
C VAL A 26 21.34 0.58 7.52
N HIS A 27 21.82 -0.49 8.17
CA HIS A 27 21.10 -1.10 9.30
C HIS A 27 20.92 -0.13 10.47
N GLY A 28 21.90 0.74 10.73
CA GLY A 28 21.82 1.75 11.79
C GLY A 28 20.78 2.85 11.52
N LEU A 29 20.26 2.95 10.29
CA LEU A 29 19.19 3.88 9.91
C LEU A 29 17.79 3.26 10.08
N ARG A 30 17.70 1.98 10.47
CA ARG A 30 16.41 1.30 10.64
C ARG A 30 15.77 1.70 11.96
N CYS A 31 14.49 2.02 11.88
CA CYS A 31 13.61 2.21 13.05
C CYS A 31 12.46 1.21 12.95
N PRO A 32 12.67 -0.08 13.33
CA PRO A 32 11.69 -1.14 13.09
C PRO A 32 10.37 -0.89 13.82
N ASP A 33 10.42 -0.36 15.03
CA ASP A 33 9.21 -0.08 15.82
C ASP A 33 8.41 1.09 15.22
N SER A 34 9.07 2.16 14.79
CA SER A 34 8.42 3.28 14.11
C SER A 34 7.81 2.85 12.77
N ARG A 35 8.52 1.99 12.02
CA ARG A 35 8.01 1.44 10.76
C ARG A 35 6.78 0.57 11.01
N ARG A 36 6.83 -0.34 11.98
CA ARG A 36 5.69 -1.20 12.34
C ARG A 36 4.48 -0.37 12.76
N TRP A 37 4.68 0.63 13.62
CA TRP A 37 3.62 1.54 14.04
C TRP A 37 3.01 2.30 12.85
N ALA A 38 3.84 2.78 11.92
CA ALA A 38 3.36 3.45 10.72
C ALA A 38 2.54 2.50 9.84
N ASP A 39 3.00 1.26 9.65
CA ASP A 39 2.27 0.23 8.90
C ASP A 39 0.91 -0.08 9.58
N GLU A 40 0.87 -0.26 10.90
CA GLU A 40 -0.37 -0.47 11.67
C GLU A 40 -1.37 0.70 11.51
N VAL A 41 -0.91 1.94 11.63
CA VAL A 41 -1.78 3.12 11.45
C VAL A 41 -2.33 3.20 10.03
N LEU A 42 -1.52 2.90 9.01
CA LEU A 42 -1.94 2.92 7.62
C LEU A 42 -2.97 1.83 7.32
N ASP A 43 -2.74 0.61 7.81
CA ASP A 43 -3.64 -0.53 7.64
C ASP A 43 -4.99 -0.26 8.32
N GLU A 44 -4.98 0.18 9.58
CA GLU A 44 -6.20 0.51 10.33
C GLU A 44 -6.95 1.69 9.69
N SER A 45 -6.23 2.69 9.18
CA SER A 45 -6.85 3.82 8.46
C SER A 45 -7.52 3.35 7.17
N ALA A 46 -6.88 2.43 6.43
CA ALA A 46 -7.47 1.86 5.23
C ALA A 46 -8.71 1.01 5.55
N GLN A 47 -8.67 0.20 6.61
CA GLN A 47 -9.84 -0.56 7.07
C GLN A 47 -10.98 0.36 7.52
N LEU A 48 -10.67 1.42 8.28
CA LEU A 48 -11.66 2.40 8.72
C LEU A 48 -12.34 3.08 7.52
N ALA A 49 -11.57 3.48 6.51
CA ALA A 49 -12.11 4.07 5.29
C ALA A 49 -13.05 3.12 4.55
N LEU A 50 -12.69 1.84 4.42
CA LEU A 50 -13.54 0.82 3.79
C LEU A 50 -14.85 0.58 4.55
N VAL A 51 -14.82 0.62 5.89
CA VAL A 51 -16.03 0.47 6.70
C VAL A 51 -16.90 1.72 6.62
N ALA A 52 -16.29 2.91 6.68
CA ALA A 52 -16.98 4.18 6.54
C ALA A 52 -17.69 4.31 5.19
N GLU A 53 -17.04 3.89 4.09
CA GLU A 53 -17.64 3.84 2.75
C GLU A 53 -18.90 2.95 2.74
N LYS A 54 -18.77 1.70 3.20
CA LYS A 54 -19.90 0.75 3.29
C LYS A 54 -21.03 1.25 4.18
N ALA A 55 -20.74 2.02 5.22
CA ALA A 55 -21.75 2.64 6.06
C ALA A 55 -22.40 3.82 5.35
N GLY A 56 -21.61 4.64 4.67
CA GLY A 56 -22.07 5.78 3.86
C GLY A 56 -23.04 5.37 2.75
N ASP A 57 -22.74 4.29 2.03
CA ASP A 57 -23.61 3.74 0.98
C ASP A 57 -24.97 3.32 1.54
N ARG A 58 -24.98 2.55 2.64
CA ARG A 58 -26.23 2.14 3.30
C ARG A 58 -27.03 3.33 3.81
N LEU A 59 -26.36 4.35 4.35
CA LEU A 59 -27.01 5.57 4.79
C LEU A 59 -27.57 6.37 3.62
N HIS A 60 -26.90 6.38 2.46
CA HIS A 60 -27.39 7.03 1.26
C HIS A 60 -28.75 6.45 0.83
N ASP A 61 -28.85 5.12 0.77
CA ASP A 61 -30.09 4.42 0.42
C ASP A 61 -31.23 4.75 1.41
N LEU A 62 -30.95 4.69 2.72
CA LEU A 62 -31.93 4.99 3.77
C LEU A 62 -32.40 6.45 3.74
N ILE A 63 -31.51 7.41 3.48
CA ILE A 63 -31.85 8.83 3.35
C ILE A 63 -32.68 9.08 2.09
N GLY A 64 -32.40 8.36 1.00
CA GLY A 64 -33.13 8.44 -0.26
C GLY A 64 -34.57 7.90 -0.15
N GLY A 65 -34.78 6.85 0.67
CA GLY A 65 -36.08 6.21 0.86
C GLY A 65 -36.93 6.73 2.01
N SER A 66 -36.47 7.73 2.78
CA SER A 66 -37.19 8.25 3.95
C SER A 66 -37.96 9.54 3.62
N ASP A 67 -39.29 9.47 3.69
CA ASP A 67 -40.19 10.64 3.64
C ASP A 67 -40.39 11.29 5.03
N ASP A 68 -39.90 10.65 6.11
CA ASP A 68 -39.89 11.20 7.47
C ASP A 68 -38.71 12.18 7.62
N GLU A 69 -39.03 13.47 7.73
CA GLU A 69 -38.06 14.56 7.83
C GLU A 69 -37.22 14.54 9.14
N PRO A 70 -37.80 14.32 10.34
CA PRO A 70 -37.03 14.00 11.54
C PRO A 70 -36.02 12.85 11.37
N LEU A 71 -36.46 11.72 10.81
CA LEU A 71 -35.59 10.55 10.59
C LEU A 71 -34.45 10.88 9.61
N ARG A 72 -34.80 11.54 8.50
CA ARG A 72 -33.84 11.98 7.48
C ARG A 72 -32.72 12.84 8.06
N ARG A 73 -33.07 13.80 8.92
CA ARG A 73 -32.08 14.66 9.60
C ARG A 73 -31.18 13.87 10.55
N ALA A 74 -31.72 12.88 11.26
CA ALA A 74 -30.92 12.02 12.13
C ALA A 74 -29.90 11.18 11.34
N LEU A 75 -30.32 10.61 10.20
CA LEU A 75 -29.44 9.84 9.31
C LEU A 75 -28.33 10.70 8.68
N LEU A 76 -28.65 11.94 8.27
CA LEU A 76 -27.66 12.89 7.77
C LEU A 76 -26.61 13.26 8.83
N LYS A 77 -27.04 13.43 10.08
CA LYS A 77 -26.13 13.66 11.21
C LYS A 77 -25.20 12.47 11.40
N LEU A 78 -25.75 11.25 11.46
CA LEU A 78 -24.96 10.03 11.59
C LEU A 78 -23.93 9.87 10.46
N ARG A 79 -24.33 10.15 9.21
CA ARG A 79 -23.41 10.15 8.07
C ARG A 79 -22.27 11.13 8.28
N ARG A 80 -22.55 12.34 8.75
CA ARG A 80 -21.50 13.33 9.03
C ARG A 80 -20.56 12.88 10.15
N ASP A 81 -21.09 12.25 11.20
CA ASP A 81 -20.31 11.75 12.33
C ASP A 81 -19.40 10.55 11.94
N ILE A 82 -19.66 9.88 10.81
CA ILE A 82 -18.81 8.78 10.28
C ILE A 82 -17.63 9.31 9.45
N PHE A 83 -17.78 10.47 8.80
CA PHE A 83 -16.78 11.03 7.88
C PHE A 83 -15.98 12.21 8.46
N ASN A 84 -16.31 12.65 9.68
CA ASN A 84 -15.60 13.69 10.43
C ASN A 84 -14.82 13.09 11.60
#